data_AF-Q9VZT6-F1
#
_entry.id   AF-Q9VZT6-F1
#
_cell.length_a   1.000
_cell.length_b   1.000
_cell.length_c   1.000
_cell.angle_alpha   90.00
_cell.angle_beta   90.00
_cell.angle_gamma   90.00
#
_symmetry.space_group_name_H-M   'P 1'
#
loop_
_entity.id
_entity.type
_entity.pdbx_description
1 polymer ?
#
loop_
_entity_poly.entity_id
_entity_poly.type
_entity_poly.pdbx_seq_one_letter_code
_entity_poly.pdbx_strand_id
1 'polypeptide(L)'
;MWTSLIVSLLLVHCLLAGAAPALKDLDAGTWSADEACQNVDKSVIIANQNDSTCVSYVYCYKVNDSTRALIKSCKTGQFFDADLKFCTISKPAGCV
;
A
#
# COMPACT_ATOMS: atom_id res chain seq x y z
N MET A 1 -23.93 43.43 14.16
CA MET A 1 -23.46 43.38 12.74
C MET A 1 -21.94 43.55 12.63
N TRP A 2 -21.27 44.40 13.42
CA TRP A 2 -19.80 44.55 13.37
C TRP A 2 -19.04 43.32 13.92
N THR A 3 -19.57 42.65 14.94
CA THR A 3 -18.93 41.48 15.59
C THR A 3 -18.69 40.29 14.65
N SER A 4 -19.42 40.18 13.53
CA SER A 4 -19.18 39.13 12.53
C SER A 4 -17.86 39.29 11.78
N LEU A 5 -17.38 40.53 11.56
CA LEU A 5 -16.19 40.75 10.73
C LEU A 5 -14.89 40.31 11.42
N ILE A 6 -14.81 40.44 12.74
CA ILE A 6 -13.61 40.10 13.51
C ILE A 6 -13.46 38.57 13.66
N VAL A 7 -14.58 37.86 13.82
CA VAL A 7 -14.58 36.38 13.92
C VAL A 7 -14.13 35.75 12.59
N SER A 8 -14.53 36.31 11.44
CA SER A 8 -14.09 35.82 10.13
C SER A 8 -12.59 35.94 9.91
N LEU A 9 -11.94 37.00 10.43
CA LEU A 9 -10.50 37.21 10.23
C LEU A 9 -9.66 36.20 11.03
N LEU A 10 -10.08 35.83 12.24
CA LEU A 10 -9.37 34.83 13.06
C LEU A 10 -9.46 33.41 12.45
N LEU A 11 -10.60 33.06 11.85
CA LEU A 11 -10.80 31.75 11.21
C LEU A 11 -9.90 31.53 9.99
N VAL A 12 -9.60 32.58 9.21
CA VAL A 12 -8.69 32.48 8.06
C VAL A 12 -7.24 32.25 8.49
N HIS A 13 -6.81 32.82 9.63
CA HIS A 13 -5.44 32.62 10.12
C HIS A 13 -5.20 31.21 10.67
N CYS A 14 -6.22 30.51 11.18
CA CYS A 14 -6.07 29.12 11.62
C CYS A 14 -5.86 28.13 10.46
N LEU A 15 -6.26 28.47 9.23
CA LEU A 15 -6.02 27.62 8.07
C LEU A 15 -4.54 27.52 7.67
N LEU A 16 -3.68 28.40 8.19
CA LEU A 16 -2.22 28.32 7.97
C LEU A 16 -1.51 27.36 8.94
N ALA A 17 -2.18 26.85 9.99
CA ALA A 17 -1.58 25.91 10.94
C ALA A 17 -1.81 24.43 10.59
N GLY A 18 -2.55 24.14 9.52
CA GLY A 18 -3.07 22.80 9.23
C GLY A 18 -2.29 21.94 8.23
N ALA A 19 -1.14 22.37 7.70
CA ALA A 19 -0.46 21.61 6.64
C ALA A 19 1.07 21.72 6.67
N ALA A 20 1.73 20.90 7.48
CA ALA A 20 3.09 20.38 7.23
C ALA A 20 3.43 19.26 8.25
N PRO A 21 4.25 18.27 7.90
CA PRO A 21 3.90 17.18 7.00
C PRO A 21 4.03 15.84 7.73
N ALA A 22 3.17 14.86 7.41
CA ALA A 22 3.48 13.49 7.77
C ALA A 22 4.78 13.12 7.06
N LEU A 23 5.84 12.90 7.83
CA LEU A 23 7.15 12.42 7.39
C LEU A 23 6.98 11.17 6.51
N LYS A 24 6.81 11.39 5.22
CA LYS A 24 7.22 10.47 4.17
C LYS A 24 8.66 10.80 3.83
N ASP A 25 9.58 10.56 4.76
CA ASP A 25 10.99 10.58 4.41
C ASP A 25 11.77 9.64 5.33
N LEU A 26 12.71 8.91 4.72
CA LEU A 26 13.61 7.87 5.25
C LEU A 26 13.28 6.40 5.00
N ASP A 27 12.46 6.08 4.01
CA ASP A 27 12.85 4.94 3.19
C ASP A 27 12.56 5.20 1.70
N ALA A 28 13.51 5.87 1.06
CA ALA A 28 13.55 6.06 -0.39
C ALA A 28 13.76 4.76 -1.19
N GLY A 29 13.64 3.59 -0.56
CA GLY A 29 13.76 2.26 -1.17
C GLY A 29 12.90 1.15 -0.55
N THR A 30 12.01 1.43 0.40
CA THR A 30 11.19 0.40 1.05
C THR A 30 10.09 0.10 0.07
N TRP A 31 10.13 -1.12 -0.45
CA TRP A 31 9.07 -1.65 -1.26
C TRP A 31 7.75 -1.59 -0.48
N SER A 32 6.70 -1.06 -1.12
CA SER A 32 5.34 -1.10 -0.60
C SER A 32 4.40 -1.78 -1.60
N ALA A 33 3.43 -2.53 -1.06
CA ALA A 33 2.44 -3.21 -1.88
C ALA A 33 1.60 -2.22 -2.69
N ASP A 34 1.28 -1.05 -2.13
CA ASP A 34 0.50 -0.02 -2.81
C ASP A 34 1.25 0.54 -4.03
N GLU A 35 2.53 0.88 -3.89
CA GLU A 35 3.36 1.37 -5.01
C GLU A 35 3.54 0.29 -6.09
N ALA A 36 3.78 -0.96 -5.68
CA ALA A 36 3.93 -2.09 -6.60
C ALA A 36 2.66 -2.34 -7.45
N CYS A 37 1.49 -1.91 -6.97
CA CYS A 37 0.22 -2.07 -7.68
C CYS A 37 -0.21 -0.85 -8.51
N GLN A 38 0.49 0.29 -8.49
CA GLN A 38 0.01 1.53 -9.14
C GLN A 38 -0.16 1.41 -10.67
N ASN A 39 0.63 0.57 -11.35
CA ASN A 39 0.71 0.53 -12.82
C ASN A 39 0.24 -0.80 -13.42
N VAL A 40 -0.71 -1.47 -12.79
CA VAL A 40 -1.27 -2.73 -13.32
C VAL A 40 -2.50 -2.46 -14.18
N ASP A 41 -2.52 -2.99 -15.41
CA ASP A 41 -3.65 -2.81 -16.34
C ASP A 41 -4.86 -3.68 -15.98
N LYS A 42 -4.64 -4.74 -15.21
CA LYS A 42 -5.64 -5.70 -14.75
C LYS A 42 -5.30 -6.17 -13.33
N SER A 43 -6.27 -6.79 -12.66
CA SER A 43 -5.99 -7.43 -11.38
C SER A 43 -4.94 -8.54 -11.55
N VAL A 44 -3.92 -8.52 -10.70
CA VAL A 44 -2.79 -9.45 -10.75
C VAL A 44 -2.36 -9.87 -9.36
N ILE A 45 -1.65 -10.99 -9.29
CA ILE A 45 -0.99 -11.44 -8.07
C ILE A 45 0.52 -11.30 -8.25
N ILE A 46 1.19 -10.71 -7.27
CA ILE A 46 2.64 -10.51 -7.25
C ILE A 46 3.23 -10.96 -5.90
N ALA A 47 4.55 -11.15 -5.86
CA ALA A 47 5.25 -11.50 -4.64
C ALA A 47 5.17 -10.36 -3.62
N ASN A 48 4.99 -10.72 -2.34
CA ASN A 48 5.13 -9.77 -1.25
C ASN A 48 6.62 -9.65 -0.88
N GLN A 49 7.30 -8.57 -1.29
CA GLN A 49 8.75 -8.44 -1.02
C GLN A 49 9.06 -8.19 0.47
N ASN A 50 8.06 -7.80 1.26
CA ASN A 50 8.20 -7.67 2.71
C ASN A 50 8.06 -9.01 3.45
N ASP A 51 7.77 -10.11 2.74
CA ASP A 51 7.63 -11.44 3.32
C ASP A 51 8.70 -12.40 2.80
N SER A 52 9.79 -12.50 3.55
CA SER A 52 10.88 -13.44 3.26
C SER A 52 10.49 -14.91 3.48
N THR A 53 9.38 -15.21 4.15
CA THR A 53 8.91 -16.58 4.37
C THR A 53 8.06 -17.09 3.20
N CYS A 54 7.68 -16.20 2.28
CA CYS A 54 6.81 -16.47 1.14
C CYS A 54 5.42 -17.03 1.52
N VAL A 55 4.94 -16.84 2.76
CA VAL A 55 3.61 -17.33 3.16
C VAL A 55 2.50 -16.36 2.76
N SER A 56 2.84 -15.22 2.20
CA SER A 56 1.93 -14.21 1.72
C SER A 56 2.31 -13.67 0.33
N TYR A 57 1.32 -13.07 -0.31
CA TYR A 57 1.42 -12.46 -1.63
C TYR A 57 0.57 -11.19 -1.67
N VAL A 58 0.80 -10.37 -2.68
CA VAL A 58 -0.03 -9.19 -2.93
C VAL A 58 -0.98 -9.48 -4.07
N TYR A 59 -2.27 -9.29 -3.80
CA TYR A 59 -3.29 -9.19 -4.82
C TYR A 59 -3.53 -7.72 -5.16
N CYS A 60 -3.03 -7.30 -6.32
CA CYS A 60 -3.36 -6.00 -6.88
C CYS A 60 -4.75 -6.10 -7.51
N TYR A 61 -5.73 -5.44 -6.90
CA TYR A 61 -7.11 -5.47 -7.33
C TYR A 61 -7.47 -4.16 -8.03
N LYS A 62 -7.86 -4.26 -9.31
CA LYS A 62 -8.33 -3.13 -10.11
C LYS A 62 -9.84 -2.99 -10.00
N VAL A 63 -10.29 -1.80 -9.61
CA VAL A 63 -11.70 -1.39 -9.57
C VAL A 63 -11.83 -0.09 -10.34
N ASN A 64 -12.59 -0.11 -11.43
CA ASN A 64 -12.70 1.03 -12.34
C ASN A 64 -11.29 1.50 -12.76
N ASP A 65 -10.98 2.79 -12.59
CA ASP A 65 -9.69 3.41 -12.89
C ASP A 65 -8.73 3.46 -11.69
N SER A 66 -8.99 2.67 -10.65
CA SER A 66 -8.22 2.64 -9.41
C SER A 66 -7.68 1.25 -9.12
N THR A 67 -6.44 1.18 -8.63
CA THR A 67 -5.87 -0.07 -8.10
C THR A 67 -5.73 0.03 -6.58
N ARG A 68 -5.90 -1.11 -5.90
CA ARG A 68 -5.64 -1.31 -4.47
C ARG A 68 -4.75 -2.53 -4.28
N ALA A 69 -3.87 -2.49 -3.29
CA ALA A 69 -3.09 -3.65 -2.88
C ALA A 69 -3.78 -4.37 -1.71
N LEU A 70 -3.89 -5.70 -1.80
CA LEU A 70 -4.33 -6.54 -0.70
C LEU A 70 -3.26 -7.58 -0.40
N ILE A 71 -2.69 -7.54 0.81
CA ILE A 71 -1.83 -8.62 1.29
C ILE A 71 -2.72 -9.82 1.66
N LYS A 72 -2.39 -10.99 1.11
CA LYS A 72 -3.11 -12.24 1.32
C LYS A 72 -2.14 -13.31 1.78
N SER A 73 -2.58 -14.16 2.70
CA SER A 73 -1.82 -15.32 3.13
C SER A 73 -2.19 -16.54 2.29
N CYS A 74 -1.21 -17.38 1.99
CA CYS A 74 -1.41 -18.73 1.53
C CYS A 74 -2.08 -19.58 2.63
N LYS A 75 -2.62 -20.75 2.24
CA LYS A 75 -3.09 -21.72 3.22
C LYS A 75 -1.93 -22.20 4.09
N THR A 76 -2.20 -22.64 5.31
CA THR A 76 -1.18 -23.21 6.20
C THR A 76 -0.37 -24.31 5.50
N GLY A 77 0.95 -24.24 5.60
CA GLY A 77 1.87 -25.19 4.94
C GLY A 77 2.08 -24.96 3.44
N GLN A 78 1.58 -23.84 2.90
CA GLN A 78 1.84 -23.43 1.52
C GLN A 78 2.65 -22.14 1.45
N PHE A 79 3.34 -21.97 0.33
CA PHE A 79 4.24 -20.88 0.02
C PHE A 79 3.86 -20.32 -1.35
N PHE A 80 3.90 -19.00 -1.49
CA PHE A 80 3.66 -18.33 -2.74
C PHE A 80 4.85 -18.52 -3.68
N ASP A 81 4.58 -19.11 -4.84
CA ASP A 81 5.53 -19.22 -5.93
C ASP A 81 5.35 -18.05 -6.89
N ALA A 82 6.39 -17.21 -6.99
CA ALA A 82 6.36 -15.99 -7.78
C ALA A 82 6.42 -16.26 -9.29
N ASP A 83 6.90 -17.42 -9.74
CA ASP A 83 6.95 -17.78 -11.16
C ASP A 83 5.60 -18.34 -11.60
N LEU A 84 5.02 -19.19 -10.76
CA LEU A 84 3.71 -19.82 -11.02
C LEU A 84 2.52 -18.91 -10.67
N LYS A 85 2.74 -17.86 -9.88
CA LYS A 85 1.71 -16.90 -9.40
C LYS A 85 0.61 -17.54 -8.54
N PHE A 86 0.91 -18.59 -7.77
CA PHE A 86 -0.03 -19.21 -6.85
C PHE A 86 0.65 -19.85 -5.63
N CYS A 87 -0.14 -20.21 -4.61
CA CYS A 87 0.35 -20.88 -3.40
C CYS A 87 0.51 -22.40 -3.61
N THR A 88 1.72 -22.91 -3.39
CA THR A 88 2.13 -24.31 -3.56
C THR A 88 2.64 -24.90 -2.24
N ILE A 89 2.61 -26.23 -2.11
CA ILE A 89 3.23 -26.94 -0.98
C ILE A 89 4.76 -26.99 -1.08
N SER A 90 5.32 -26.72 -2.27
CA SER A 90 6.77 -26.71 -2.49
C SER A 90 7.31 -25.34 -2.13
N LYS A 91 8.18 -25.26 -1.12
CA LYS A 91 8.81 -24.00 -0.70
C LYS A 91 9.80 -23.51 -1.79
N PRO A 92 9.59 -22.32 -2.39
CA PRO A 92 10.50 -21.77 -3.38
C PRO A 92 11.90 -21.50 -2.81
N ALA A 93 12.91 -21.46 -3.69
CA ALA A 93 14.26 -21.06 -3.31
C ALA A 93 14.29 -19.59 -2.88
N GLY A 94 15.03 -19.29 -1.81
CA GLY A 94 15.15 -17.93 -1.24
C GLY A 94 14.13 -17.59 -0.15
N CYS A 95 13.13 -18.43 0.07
CA CYS A 95 12.22 -18.29 1.22
C CYS A 95 12.90 -18.81 2.51
N VAL A 96 12.80 -18.08 3.63
CA VAL A 96 13.41 -18.46 4.93
C VAL A 96 12.66 -19.53 5.66
#